data_AF-A0A2V5W9G0-F1
#
_entry.id   AF-A0A2V5W9G0-F1
#
_cell.length_a   1.000
_cell.length_b   1.000
_cell.length_c   1.000
_cell.angle_alpha   90.00
_cell.angle_beta   90.00
_cell.angle_gamma   90.00
#
_symmetry.space_group_name_H-M   'P 1'
#
loop_
_entity.id
_entity.type
_entity.pdbx_description
1 polymer ?
#
loop_
_entity_poly.entity_id
_entity_poly.type
_entity_poly.pdbx_seq_one_letter_code
_entity_poly.pdbx_strand_id
1 'polypeptide(L)'
;MIPYEIPIVSVTIPGVGEVPAGGLVVVVGPNSSGKTQLLRDINACVTGQARELVVCENTHVRKPKSFETFVQCLIDQGVIKKTQTSGVEILSAAVQQSGAGIGVG
;
A
#
# COMPACT_ATOMS: atom_id res chain seq x y z
N MET A 1 6.85 -10.08 14.80
CA MET A 1 7.84 -9.28 14.06
C MET A 1 7.27 -9.06 12.69
N ILE A 2 7.04 -7.80 12.27
CA ILE A 2 6.54 -7.53 10.91
C ILE A 2 7.72 -7.86 9.98
N PRO A 3 7.60 -8.82 9.05
CA PRO A 3 8.74 -9.33 8.28
C PRO A 3 9.23 -8.37 7.19
N TYR A 4 8.63 -7.18 7.10
CA TYR A 4 8.90 -6.17 6.08
C TYR A 4 8.93 -4.77 6.70
N GLU A 5 9.69 -3.88 6.06
CA GLU A 5 9.75 -2.47 6.45
C GLU A 5 8.43 -1.78 6.10
N ILE A 6 7.95 -0.89 6.98
CA ILE A 6 6.77 -0.07 6.71
C ILE A 6 7.05 0.75 5.44
N PRO A 7 6.21 0.65 4.40
CA PRO A 7 6.50 1.25 3.10
C PRO A 7 6.37 2.78 3.11
N ILE A 8 5.77 3.37 4.13
CA ILE A 8 5.58 4.82 4.24
C ILE A 8 6.70 5.39 5.12
N VAL A 9 7.36 6.46 4.66
CA VAL A 9 8.39 7.18 5.44
C VAL A 9 7.80 8.37 6.16
N SER A 10 7.02 9.19 5.45
CA SER A 10 6.30 10.33 5.98
C SER A 10 5.10 10.66 5.10
N VAL A 11 4.15 11.40 5.66
CA VAL A 11 2.96 11.93 4.97
C VAL A 11 2.91 13.44 5.24
N THR A 12 2.77 14.24 4.19
CA THR A 12 2.56 15.69 4.34
C THR A 12 1.08 16.02 4.26
N ILE A 13 0.54 16.62 5.32
CA ILE A 13 -0.87 16.95 5.45
C ILE A 13 -1.03 18.48 5.43
N PRO A 14 -1.89 19.05 4.56
CA PRO A 14 -2.16 20.49 4.51
C PRO A 14 -2.57 21.04 5.88
N GLY A 15 -1.92 22.13 6.30
CA GLY A 15 -2.18 22.77 7.60
C GLY A 15 -1.65 22.03 8.83
N VAL A 16 -1.05 20.85 8.67
CA VAL A 16 -0.42 20.08 9.77
C VAL A 16 1.09 19.95 9.54
N GLY A 17 1.55 19.84 8.29
CA GLY A 17 2.95 19.67 7.93
C GLY A 17 3.35 18.20 7.73
N GLU A 18 4.65 17.92 7.80
CA GLU A 18 5.20 16.57 7.62
C GLU A 18 5.02 15.72 8.87
N VAL A 19 4.40 14.55 8.71
CA VAL A 19 4.21 13.55 9.77
C VAL A 19 5.07 12.32 9.46
N PRO A 20 6.12 12.03 10.24
CA PRO A 20 6.94 10.84 10.04
C PRO A 20 6.15 9.58 10.40
N ALA A 21 6.24 8.55 9.57
CA ALA A 21 5.58 7.26 9.76
C ALA A 21 6.43 6.32 10.64
N GLY A 22 6.77 6.80 11.84
CA GLY A 22 7.50 6.03 12.86
C GLY A 22 6.57 5.60 14.00
N GLY A 23 6.57 4.30 14.33
CA GLY A 23 5.78 3.77 15.45
C GLY A 23 4.27 3.78 15.17
N LEU A 24 3.47 4.13 16.19
CA LEU A 24 2.01 4.24 16.08
C LEU A 24 1.61 5.71 15.88
N VAL A 25 1.04 6.02 14.71
CA VAL A 25 0.47 7.34 14.41
C VAL A 25 -1.05 7.26 14.53
N VAL A 26 -1.64 8.10 15.38
CA VAL A 26 -3.09 8.15 15.62
C VAL A 26 -3.68 9.40 14.97
N VAL A 27 -4.64 9.21 14.06
CA VAL A 27 -5.35 10.30 13.38
C VAL A 27 -6.77 10.42 13.95
N VAL A 28 -7.08 11.58 14.53
CA VAL A 28 -8.40 11.90 15.11
C VAL A 28 -9.01 13.13 14.45
N GLY A 29 -10.33 13.19 14.37
CA GLY A 29 -11.05 14.36 13.84
C GLY A 29 -12.55 14.11 13.69
N PRO A 30 -13.37 15.17 13.50
CA PRO A 30 -14.82 15.07 13.33
C PRO A 30 -15.24 14.15 12.17
N ASN A 31 -16.48 13.67 12.17
CA ASN A 31 -17.01 12.98 10.99
C ASN A 31 -16.91 13.88 9.75
N SER A 32 -16.63 13.27 8.61
CA SER A 32 -16.41 13.97 7.33
C SER A 32 -15.19 14.90 7.25
N SER A 33 -14.25 14.84 8.21
CA SER A 33 -13.00 15.63 8.19
C SER A 33 -11.92 15.11 7.22
N GLY A 34 -12.26 14.23 6.28
CA GLY A 34 -11.29 13.70 5.29
C GLY A 34 -10.44 12.49 5.73
N LYS A 35 -10.66 11.88 6.91
CA LYS A 35 -9.88 10.70 7.37
C LYS A 35 -9.89 9.54 6.38
N THR A 36 -11.05 9.22 5.79
CA THR A 36 -11.18 8.18 4.77
C THR A 36 -10.39 8.54 3.50
N GLN A 37 -10.38 9.82 3.14
CA GLN A 37 -9.65 10.29 1.96
C GLN A 37 -8.14 10.27 2.19
N LEU A 38 -7.67 10.63 3.39
CA LEU A 38 -6.27 10.46 3.81
C LEU A 38 -5.80 9.00 3.65
N LEU A 39 -6.61 8.03 4.09
CA LEU A 39 -6.28 6.61 3.92
C LEU A 39 -6.28 6.18 2.45
N ARG A 40 -7.18 6.71 1.62
CA ARG A 40 -7.22 6.44 0.18
C ARG A 40 -5.97 6.97 -0.53
N ASP A 41 -5.53 8.19 -0.20
CA ASP A 41 -4.35 8.81 -0.78
C ASP A 41 -3.07 8.03 -0.41
N ILE A 42 -2.96 7.59 0.85
CA ILE A 42 -1.88 6.70 1.30
C ILE A 42 -1.90 5.38 0.51
N ASN A 43 -3.06 4.75 0.39
CA ASN A 43 -3.21 3.48 -0.32
C ASN A 43 -2.86 3.61 -1.81
N ALA A 44 -3.35 4.65 -2.48
CA ALA A 44 -3.05 4.92 -3.89
C ALA A 44 -1.55 5.12 -4.12
N CYS A 45 -0.86 5.79 -3.20
CA CYS A 45 0.59 5.96 -3.30
C CYS A 45 1.37 4.65 -3.09
N VAL A 46 1.00 3.83 -2.11
CA VAL A 46 1.69 2.56 -1.84
C VAL A 46 1.45 1.54 -2.96
N THR A 47 0.27 1.56 -3.57
CA THR A 47 -0.12 0.62 -4.64
C THR A 47 0.24 1.09 -6.05
N GLY A 48 0.74 2.32 -6.20
CA GLY A 48 1.11 2.87 -7.52
C GLY A 48 -0.09 3.12 -8.44
N GLN A 49 -1.30 3.29 -7.90
CA GLN A 49 -2.48 3.63 -8.69
C GLN A 49 -2.35 5.03 -9.31
N ALA A 50 -2.93 5.22 -10.50
CA ALA A 50 -3.00 6.52 -11.18
C ALA A 50 -3.72 7.53 -10.27
N ARG A 51 -3.09 8.70 -10.07
CA ARG A 51 -3.41 9.63 -8.98
C ARG A 51 -4.44 10.68 -9.39
N GLU A 52 -5.46 10.86 -8.56
CA GLU A 52 -5.95 12.19 -8.17
C GLU A 52 -5.69 12.30 -6.66
N LEU A 53 -4.63 13.02 -6.26
CA LEU A 53 -4.36 13.29 -4.84
C LEU A 53 -5.30 14.40 -4.40
N VAL A 54 -6.28 14.07 -3.55
CA VAL A 54 -7.30 15.03 -3.13
C VAL A 54 -6.92 15.71 -1.80
N VAL A 55 -6.08 15.08 -0.97
CA VAL A 55 -5.72 15.57 0.37
C VAL A 55 -4.21 15.62 0.62
N CYS A 56 -3.41 14.66 0.13
CA CYS A 56 -1.97 14.66 0.36
C CYS A 56 -1.21 15.47 -0.71
N GLU A 57 -0.36 16.40 -0.30
CA GLU A 57 0.50 17.16 -1.24
C GLU A 57 1.61 16.27 -1.82
N ASN A 58 2.17 15.37 -1.01
CA ASN A 58 3.20 14.43 -1.41
C ASN A 58 3.22 13.20 -0.49
N THR A 59 3.61 12.05 -1.02
CA THR A 59 3.74 10.79 -0.26
C THR A 59 5.04 10.10 -0.66
N HIS A 60 5.94 9.91 0.31
CA HIS A 60 7.23 9.26 0.11
C HIS A 60 7.18 7.78 0.49
N VAL A 61 7.29 6.92 -0.53
CA VAL A 61 7.34 5.46 -0.37
C VAL A 61 8.78 5.00 -0.26
N ARG A 62 9.05 4.13 0.70
CA ARG A 62 10.31 3.40 0.83
C ARG A 62 10.33 2.26 -0.18
N LYS A 63 11.34 2.26 -1.06
CA LYS A 63 11.62 1.10 -1.91
C LYS A 63 12.12 -0.07 -1.05
N PRO A 64 11.67 -1.31 -1.30
CA PRO A 64 12.23 -2.48 -0.63
C PRO A 64 13.74 -2.54 -0.81
N LYS A 65 14.49 -2.89 0.25
CA LYS A 65 15.95 -2.99 0.21
C LYS A 65 16.46 -4.15 -0.64
N SER A 66 15.70 -5.25 -0.70
CA SER A 66 15.97 -6.41 -1.56
C SER A 66 14.71 -6.71 -2.36
N PHE A 67 14.91 -6.85 -3.67
CA PHE A 67 13.86 -7.24 -4.59
C PHE A 67 13.40 -8.68 -4.30
N GLU A 68 14.33 -9.58 -4.04
CA GLU A 68 14.10 -11.01 -3.82
C GLU A 68 13.23 -11.24 -2.58
N THR A 69 13.56 -10.57 -1.47
CA THR A 69 12.81 -10.68 -0.21
C THR A 69 11.38 -10.16 -0.37
N PHE A 70 11.23 -9.05 -1.09
CA PHE A 70 9.93 -8.47 -1.36
C PHE A 70 9.07 -9.35 -2.27
N VAL A 71 9.64 -9.88 -3.35
CA VAL A 71 8.96 -10.80 -4.27
C VAL A 71 8.55 -12.08 -3.54
N GLN A 72 9.42 -12.64 -2.70
CA GLN A 72 9.08 -13.82 -1.92
C GLN A 72 7.90 -13.56 -0.98
N CYS A 73 7.85 -12.41 -0.31
CA CYS A 73 6.71 -12.05 0.53
C CYS A 73 5.39 -11.97 -0.27
N LEU A 74 5.43 -11.43 -1.50
CA LEU A 74 4.24 -11.36 -2.35
C LEU A 74 3.80 -12.74 -2.84
N ILE A 75 4.73 -13.67 -3.04
CA ILE A 75 4.44 -15.07 -3.37
C ILE A 75 3.81 -15.77 -2.16
N ASP A 76 4.40 -15.61 -0.97
CA ASP A 76 3.93 -16.22 0.28
C ASP A 76 2.52 -15.72 0.66
N GLN A 77 2.22 -14.46 0.37
CA GLN A 77 0.89 -13.86 0.54
C GLN A 77 -0.09 -14.22 -0.58
N GLY A 78 0.35 -14.97 -1.60
CA GLY A 78 -0.48 -15.38 -2.73
C GLY A 78 -0.95 -14.21 -3.61
N VAL A 79 -0.25 -13.06 -3.58
CA VAL A 79 -0.56 -11.88 -4.40
C VAL A 79 -0.01 -12.05 -5.81
N ILE A 80 1.17 -12.67 -5.94
CA ILE A 80 1.80 -12.98 -7.22
C ILE A 80 2.21 -14.45 -7.27
N LYS A 81 2.41 -14.97 -8.48
CA LYS A 81 2.93 -16.31 -8.75
C LYS A 81 4.20 -16.20 -9.57
N LYS A 82 5.13 -17.12 -9.32
CA LYS A 82 6.38 -17.26 -10.05
C LYS A 82 6.29 -18.50 -10.93
N THR A 83 6.44 -18.31 -12.24
CA THR A 83 6.46 -19.39 -13.23
C THR A 83 7.80 -19.37 -13.96
N GLN A 84 8.39 -20.54 -14.19
CA GLN A 84 9.63 -20.65 -14.95
C GLN A 84 9.33 -21.22 -16.33
N THR A 85 9.64 -20.45 -17.38
CA THR A 85 9.46 -20.89 -18.77
C THR A 85 10.79 -20.72 -19.49
N SER A 86 11.36 -21.84 -19.98
CA SER A 86 12.60 -21.85 -20.78
C SER A 86 13.77 -21.11 -20.12
N GLY A 87 13.94 -21.25 -18.80
CA GLY A 87 15.01 -20.62 -18.03
C GLY A 87 14.77 -19.15 -17.66
N VAL A 88 13.66 -18.54 -18.09
CA VAL A 88 13.24 -17.19 -17.70
C VAL A 88 12.21 -17.28 -16.59
N GLU A 89 12.41 -16.48 -15.54
CA GLU A 89 11.46 -16.33 -14.45
C GLU A 89 10.42 -15.26 -14.81
N ILE A 90 9.15 -15.66 -14.80
CA ILE A 90 8.01 -14.78 -15.09
C ILE A 90 7.20 -14.63 -13.80
N LEU A 91 7.04 -13.38 -13.35
CA LEU A 91 6.15 -13.03 -12.26
C LEU A 91 4.79 -12.61 -12.83
N SER A 92 3.71 -13.23 -12.37
CA SER A 92 2.34 -12.90 -12.79
C SER A 92 1.45 -12.65 -11.57
N ALA A 93 0.44 -11.79 -11.70
CA ALA A 93 -0.54 -11.58 -10.64
C ALA A 93 -1.30 -12.89 -10.37
N ALA A 94 -1.42 -13.27 -9.11
CA ALA A 94 -2.35 -14.32 -8.74
C ALA A 94 -3.76 -13.76 -8.92
N VAL A 95 -4.63 -14.42 -9.68
CA VAL A 95 -6.03 -14.04 -9.79
C VAL A 95 -6.63 -14.06 -8.38
N GLN A 96 -6.80 -12.90 -7.77
CA GLN A 96 -7.61 -12.77 -6.57
C GLN A 96 -9.05 -13.02 -7.00
N GLN A 97 -9.63 -14.14 -6.57
CA GLN A 97 -11.08 -14.23 -6.44
C GLN A 97 -11.48 -13.28 -5.31
N SER A 98 -11.54 -11.98 -5.60
CA SER A 98 -12.27 -11.03 -4.76
C SER A 98 -13.73 -11.39 -4.90
N GLY A 99 -14.19 -12.27 -4.02
CA GLY A 99 -15.58 -12.73 -3.96
C GLY A 99 -16.53 -11.56 -3.87
N ALA A 100 -17.43 -11.47 -4.85
CA ALA A 100 -18.67 -10.75 -4.73
C ALA A 100 -19.47 -11.37 -3.57
N GLY A 101 -19.54 -10.65 -2.45
CA GLY A 101 -20.40 -10.95 -1.32
C GLY A 101 -21.31 -9.76 -1.05
N ILE A 102 -22.17 -9.40 -2.01
CA ILE A 102 -23.34 -8.57 -1.70
C ILE A 102 -24.38 -9.53 -1.10
N GLY A 103 -24.34 -9.69 0.22
CA GLY A 103 -25.47 -10.22 0.97
C GLY A 103 -26.52 -9.12 1.07
N VAL A 104 -27.55 -9.20 0.23
CA VAL A 104 -28.80 -8.44 0.45
C VAL A 104 -29.65 -9.29 1.39
N GLY A 105 -29.78 -8.81 2.63
CA GLY A 105 -30.82 -9.20 3.57
C GLY A 105 -31.68 -7.97 3.86
#